data_AF-A0A7L8UAL3-F1
#
_entry.id   AF-A0A7L8UAL3-F1
#
_cell.length_a   1.000
_cell.length_b   1.000
_cell.length_c   1.000
_cell.angle_alpha   90.00
_cell.angle_beta   90.00
_cell.angle_gamma   90.00
#
_symmetry.space_group_name_H-M   'P 1'
#
loop_
_entity.id
_entity.type
_entity.pdbx_description
1 polymer ?
#
loop_
_entity_poly.entity_id
_entity_poly.type
_entity_poly.pdbx_seq_one_letter_code
_entity_poly.pdbx_strand_id
1 'polypeptide(L)'
;MKKLFLLILALTSLTIFSQQKDDIYVFKFNRKMDEITYRVKGDEQEISGFRILINKRKIFFSSSSLIVGNGKLEVNIDRNDLNNIIKNDNPNKQNVFYVFLEDQNQYYRVAYIFRTIYD
;
A
#
# COMPACT_ATOMS: atom_id res chain seq x y z
N MET A 1 45.85 28.84 -5.89
CA MET A 1 44.97 27.90 -5.15
C MET A 1 43.51 28.38 -5.14
N LYS A 2 42.90 28.67 -6.30
CA LYS A 2 41.47 29.09 -6.39
C LYS A 2 40.65 28.29 -7.41
N LYS A 3 41.30 27.39 -8.17
CA LYS A 3 40.66 26.61 -9.25
C LYS A 3 40.25 25.18 -8.84
N LEU A 4 40.75 24.67 -7.71
CA LEU A 4 40.37 23.34 -7.20
C LEU A 4 39.03 23.33 -6.45
N PHE A 5 38.59 24.48 -5.94
CA PHE A 5 37.38 24.57 -5.10
C PHE A 5 36.08 24.42 -5.91
N LEU A 6 36.11 24.76 -7.21
CA LEU A 6 34.94 24.68 -8.09
C LEU A 6 34.60 23.24 -8.51
N LEU A 7 35.56 22.31 -8.46
CA LEU A 7 35.32 20.92 -8.86
C LEU A 7 34.59 20.14 -7.76
N ILE A 8 34.77 20.50 -6.50
CA ILE A 8 34.13 19.84 -5.36
C ILE A 8 32.64 20.21 -5.27
N LEU A 9 32.26 21.44 -5.64
CA LEU A 9 30.85 21.86 -5.67
C LEU A 9 30.02 21.16 -6.76
N ALA A 10 30.66 20.72 -7.84
CA ALA A 10 29.99 20.00 -8.93
C ALA A 10 29.76 18.51 -8.62
N LEU A 11 30.51 17.92 -7.69
CA LEU A 11 30.31 16.52 -7.27
C LEU A 11 29.27 16.36 -6.15
N THR A 12 28.93 17.43 -5.41
CA THR A 12 27.89 17.38 -4.39
C THR A 12 26.47 17.54 -4.94
N SER A 13 26.29 17.92 -6.21
CA SER A 13 24.96 18.05 -6.83
C SER A 13 24.37 16.72 -7.31
N LEU A 14 25.14 15.62 -7.31
CA LEU A 14 24.68 14.33 -7.82
C LEU A 14 24.08 13.39 -6.76
N THR A 15 24.04 13.76 -5.49
CA THR A 15 23.47 12.88 -4.43
C THR A 15 21.99 13.10 -4.16
N ILE A 16 21.31 13.98 -4.91
CA ILE A 16 19.85 14.17 -4.79
C ILE A 16 19.11 13.31 -5.84
N PHE A 17 19.57 12.08 -6.06
CA PHE A 17 18.62 11.01 -6.36
C PHE A 17 17.94 10.65 -5.05
N SER A 18 16.97 11.49 -4.66
CA SER A 18 16.01 11.15 -3.61
C SER A 18 15.28 9.90 -4.08
N GLN A 19 15.74 8.72 -3.64
CA GLN A 19 14.98 7.50 -3.73
C GLN A 19 13.63 7.80 -3.09
N GLN A 20 12.59 7.89 -3.92
CA GLN A 20 11.22 8.02 -3.47
C GLN A 20 10.93 6.74 -2.69
N LYS A 21 11.07 6.80 -1.37
CA LYS A 21 10.83 5.67 -0.49
C LYS A 21 9.33 5.42 -0.55
N ASP A 22 8.94 4.27 -1.07
CA ASP A 22 7.52 3.89 -1.08
C ASP A 22 7.01 3.88 0.36
N ASP A 23 5.95 4.62 0.62
CA ASP A 23 5.29 4.59 1.92
C ASP A 23 4.57 3.24 2.05
N ILE A 24 5.01 2.44 3.02
CA ILE A 24 4.41 1.14 3.34
C ILE A 24 3.33 1.37 4.41
N TYR A 25 2.09 1.05 4.06
CA TYR A 25 0.93 1.16 4.92
C TYR A 25 0.38 -0.23 5.25
N VAL A 26 0.23 -0.52 6.53
CA VAL A 26 -0.24 -1.80 7.05
C VAL A 26 -1.43 -1.52 7.95
N PHE A 27 -2.59 -2.04 7.57
CA PHE A 27 -3.81 -1.89 8.36
C PHE A 27 -4.42 -3.24 8.71
N LYS A 28 -5.06 -3.30 9.87
CA LYS A 28 -5.67 -4.53 10.39
C LYS A 28 -7.06 -4.75 9.79
N PHE A 29 -7.30 -5.97 9.29
CA PHE A 29 -8.62 -6.42 8.84
C PHE A 29 -9.60 -6.55 10.02
N ASN A 30 -10.85 -6.11 9.85
CA ASN A 30 -11.90 -6.25 10.84
C ASN A 30 -13.08 -7.07 10.30
N ARG A 31 -13.20 -8.33 10.73
CA ARG A 31 -14.28 -9.24 10.35
C ARG A 31 -15.71 -8.73 10.63
N LYS A 32 -15.90 -7.77 11.54
CA LYS A 32 -17.22 -7.17 11.82
C LYS A 32 -17.65 -6.14 10.78
N MET A 33 -16.69 -5.57 10.03
CA MET A 33 -16.93 -4.40 9.17
C MET A 33 -16.54 -4.66 7.71
N ASP A 34 -15.50 -5.46 7.51
CA ASP A 34 -14.88 -5.72 6.22
C ASP A 34 -15.31 -7.08 5.65
N GLU A 35 -15.13 -7.26 4.34
CA GLU A 35 -15.43 -8.51 3.64
C GLU A 35 -14.19 -9.02 2.91
N ILE A 36 -13.99 -10.33 2.93
CA ILE A 36 -13.00 -11.00 2.07
C ILE A 36 -13.68 -11.36 0.76
N THR A 37 -13.04 -11.06 -0.36
CA THR A 37 -13.46 -11.48 -1.70
C THR A 37 -12.60 -12.65 -2.13
N TYR A 38 -13.24 -13.70 -2.64
CA TYR A 38 -12.57 -14.89 -3.15
C TYR A 38 -12.74 -14.95 -4.67
N ARG A 39 -11.82 -15.63 -5.34
CA ARG A 39 -12.03 -16.11 -6.71
C ARG A 39 -11.72 -17.59 -6.78
N VAL A 40 -12.40 -18.27 -7.70
CA VAL A 40 -12.18 -19.69 -7.95
C VAL A 40 -11.14 -19.83 -9.05
N LYS A 41 -10.11 -20.63 -8.80
CA LYS A 41 -9.07 -20.98 -9.78
C LYS A 41 -8.94 -22.50 -9.83
N GLY A 42 -9.62 -23.13 -10.78
CA GLY A 42 -9.78 -24.58 -10.79
C GLY A 42 -10.66 -25.03 -9.61
N ASP A 43 -10.15 -25.96 -8.81
CA ASP A 43 -10.84 -26.47 -7.62
C ASP A 43 -10.52 -25.70 -6.32
N GLU A 44 -9.64 -24.69 -6.40
CA GLU A 44 -9.18 -23.92 -5.24
C GLU A 44 -9.86 -22.55 -5.16
N GLN A 45 -10.15 -22.10 -3.93
CA GLN A 45 -10.54 -20.72 -3.63
C GLN A 45 -9.33 -19.94 -3.16
N GLU A 46 -9.00 -18.84 -3.86
CA GLU A 46 -7.97 -17.90 -3.44
C GLU A 46 -8.59 -16.55 -3.08
N ILE A 47 -8.00 -15.85 -2.11
CA ILE A 47 -8.40 -14.48 -1.78
C ILE A 47 -8.04 -13.57 -2.96
N SER A 48 -9.05 -12.97 -3.57
CA SER A 48 -8.91 -12.03 -4.68
C SER A 48 -8.87 -10.57 -4.22
N GLY A 49 -9.30 -10.29 -2.98
CA GLY A 49 -9.26 -8.96 -2.43
C GLY A 49 -10.05 -8.79 -1.15
N PHE A 50 -10.16 -7.53 -0.72
CA PHE A 50 -10.83 -7.15 0.52
C PHE A 50 -11.72 -5.93 0.26
N ARG A 51 -12.93 -5.94 0.80
CA ARG A 51 -13.81 -4.78 0.82
C ARG A 51 -13.75 -4.17 2.21
N ILE A 52 -13.04 -3.06 2.34
CA ILE A 52 -12.76 -2.42 3.61
C ILE A 52 -13.75 -1.27 3.83
N LEU A 53 -14.39 -1.22 4.99
CA LEU A 53 -15.31 -0.13 5.33
C LEU A 53 -14.52 1.13 5.70
N ILE A 54 -14.64 2.16 4.87
CA ILE A 54 -13.94 3.44 4.98
C ILE A 54 -14.96 4.56 4.75
N ASN A 55 -15.10 5.47 5.71
CA ASN A 55 -16.05 6.58 5.64
C ASN A 55 -17.45 6.18 5.14
N LYS A 56 -18.05 5.17 5.79
CA LYS A 56 -19.39 4.63 5.49
C LYS A 56 -19.54 3.97 4.10
N ARG A 57 -18.44 3.74 3.36
CA ARG A 57 -18.44 3.07 2.06
C ARG A 57 -17.46 1.90 2.06
N LYS A 58 -17.79 0.82 1.36
CA LYS A 58 -16.85 -0.30 1.17
C LYS A 58 -15.99 -0.04 -0.05
N ILE A 59 -14.68 0.05 0.16
CA ILE A 59 -13.69 0.23 -0.91
C ILE A 59 -13.03 -1.11 -1.18
N PHE A 60 -12.93 -1.49 -2.45
CA PHE A 60 -12.30 -2.74 -2.86
C PHE A 60 -10.79 -2.56 -3.02
N PHE A 61 -10.05 -3.44 -2.36
CA PHE A 61 -8.61 -3.59 -2.43
C PHE A 61 -8.32 -4.93 -3.10
N SER A 62 -7.76 -4.90 -4.31
CA SER A 62 -7.36 -6.10 -5.03
C SER A 62 -6.14 -6.70 -4.35
N SER A 63 -6.23 -7.98 -3.96
CA SER A 63 -5.09 -8.70 -3.44
C SER A 63 -4.32 -9.33 -4.59
N SER A 64 -3.01 -9.14 -4.61
CA SER A 64 -2.14 -10.05 -5.37
C SER A 64 -1.99 -11.36 -4.60
N SER A 65 -1.82 -12.49 -5.27
CA SER A 65 -1.57 -13.80 -4.64
C SER A 65 -0.23 -13.86 -3.85
N LEU A 66 0.53 -12.76 -3.82
CA LEU A 66 1.76 -12.60 -3.05
C LEU A 66 1.43 -12.40 -1.56
N ILE A 67 1.50 -13.51 -0.82
CA ILE A 67 1.63 -13.50 0.64
C ILE A 67 3.07 -13.08 0.95
N VAL A 68 3.27 -12.00 1.71
CA VAL A 68 4.62 -11.63 2.14
C VAL A 68 5.07 -12.56 3.25
N GLY A 69 6.08 -13.39 2.96
CA GLY A 69 6.64 -14.37 3.88
C GLY A 69 7.40 -13.76 5.06
N ASN A 70 7.32 -14.44 6.21
CA ASN A 70 8.08 -14.42 7.47
C ASN A 70 8.52 -13.10 8.15
N GLY A 71 8.44 -11.94 7.50
CA GLY A 71 8.65 -10.64 8.13
C GLY A 71 7.35 -10.13 8.76
N LYS A 72 7.30 -10.00 10.09
CA LYS A 72 6.17 -9.33 10.76
C LYS A 72 6.21 -7.85 10.41
N LEU A 73 5.27 -7.39 9.58
CA LEU A 73 5.04 -5.97 9.36
C LEU A 73 4.21 -5.41 10.53
N GLU A 74 4.62 -4.28 11.09
CA GLU A 74 3.85 -3.61 12.14
C GLU A 74 2.63 -2.93 11.53
N VAL A 75 1.45 -3.12 12.13
CA VAL A 75 0.26 -2.33 11.80
C VAL A 75 0.55 -0.88 12.18
N ASN A 76 0.60 0.01 11.19
CA ASN A 76 1.11 1.37 11.35
C ASN A 76 0.08 2.45 10.98
N ILE A 77 -1.09 2.06 10.49
CA ILE A 77 -2.18 2.98 10.18
C ILE A 77 -3.52 2.44 10.67
N ASP A 78 -4.41 3.35 11.05
CA ASP A 78 -5.80 3.05 11.37
C ASP A 78 -6.76 3.35 10.21
N ARG A 79 -8.07 3.28 10.46
CA ARG A 79 -9.09 3.58 9.43
C ARG A 79 -9.19 5.05 9.05
N ASN A 80 -8.92 5.95 9.99
CA ASN A 80 -8.91 7.39 9.74
C ASN A 80 -7.71 7.75 8.87
N ASP A 81 -6.54 7.18 9.17
CA ASP A 81 -5.33 7.31 8.36
C ASP A 81 -5.58 6.77 6.95
N LEU A 82 -6.14 5.56 6.83
CA LEU A 82 -6.47 4.95 5.55
C LEU A 82 -7.45 5.81 4.74
N ASN A 83 -8.47 6.38 5.39
CA ASN A 83 -9.40 7.31 4.76
C ASN A 83 -8.70 8.58 4.25
N ASN A 84 -7.76 9.13 5.03
CA ASN A 84 -7.01 10.32 4.64
C ASN A 84 -6.04 10.02 3.49
N ILE A 85 -5.38 8.87 3.49
CA ILE A 85 -4.50 8.43 2.41
C ILE A 85 -5.29 8.31 1.11
N ILE A 86 -6.44 7.63 1.13
CA ILE A 86 -7.28 7.45 -0.08
C ILE A 86 -7.85 8.78 -0.58
N LYS A 87 -8.27 9.68 0.32
CA LYS A 87 -8.79 11.00 -0.08
C LYS A 87 -7.74 11.87 -0.76
N ASN A 88 -6.48 11.72 -0.37
CA ASN A 88 -5.35 12.47 -0.91
C ASN A 88 -4.52 11.60 -1.89
N ASP A 89 -5.14 10.56 -2.45
CA ASP A 89 -4.46 9.68 -3.40
C ASP A 89 -3.96 10.48 -4.61
N ASN A 90 -2.79 10.10 -5.10
CA ASN A 90 -2.15 10.76 -6.22
C ASN A 90 -1.61 9.68 -7.17
N PRO A 91 -1.99 9.67 -8.45
CA PRO A 91 -1.52 8.67 -9.41
C PRO A 91 0.01 8.69 -9.60
N ASN A 92 0.68 9.79 -9.24
CA ASN A 92 2.14 9.91 -9.29
C ASN A 92 2.84 9.39 -8.00
N LYS A 93 2.07 9.00 -6.98
CA LYS A 93 2.59 8.43 -5.73
C LYS A 93 2.31 6.94 -5.68
N GLN A 94 3.35 6.13 -5.62
CA GLN A 94 3.22 4.70 -5.41
C GLN A 94 3.13 4.42 -3.90
N ASN A 95 1.92 4.17 -3.43
CA ASN A 95 1.68 3.73 -2.06
C ASN A 95 1.61 2.20 -2.03
N VAL A 96 2.24 1.58 -1.03
CA VAL A 96 2.20 0.11 -0.87
C VAL A 96 1.31 -0.23 0.33
N PHE A 97 0.26 -1.01 0.09
CA PHE A 97 -0.67 -1.40 1.15
C PHE A 97 -0.58 -2.88 1.49
N TYR A 98 -0.73 -3.15 2.77
CA TYR A 98 -0.90 -4.48 3.33
C TYR A 98 -2.15 -4.55 4.19
N VAL A 99 -2.93 -5.60 3.98
CA VAL A 99 -4.00 -6.01 4.89
C VAL A 99 -3.44 -7.09 5.80
N PHE A 100 -3.49 -6.87 7.11
CA PHE A 100 -3.13 -7.88 8.10
C PHE A 100 -4.36 -8.67 8.57
N LEU A 101 -4.35 -9.99 8.34
CA LEU A 101 -5.36 -10.94 8.80
C LEU A 101 -4.81 -11.66 10.04
N GLU A 102 -5.24 -11.19 11.21
CA GLU A 102 -4.71 -11.65 12.50
C GLU A 102 -4.98 -13.13 12.77
N ASP A 103 -6.14 -13.64 12.38
CA ASP A 103 -6.54 -15.05 12.58
C ASP A 103 -5.70 -16.03 11.76
N GLN A 104 -5.16 -15.57 10.63
CA GLN A 104 -4.25 -16.35 9.79
C GLN A 104 -2.79 -15.99 10.05
N ASN A 105 -2.55 -14.93 10.84
CA ASN A 105 -1.25 -14.29 11.00
C ASN A 105 -0.55 -14.03 9.64
N GLN A 106 -1.32 -13.52 8.67
CA GLN A 106 -0.89 -13.33 7.29
C GLN A 106 -1.07 -11.89 6.82
N TYR A 107 -0.17 -11.47 5.93
CA TYR A 107 -0.19 -10.16 5.27
C TYR A 107 -0.45 -10.33 3.79
N TYR A 108 -1.40 -9.55 3.29
CA TYR A 108 -1.76 -9.53 1.88
C TYR A 108 -1.36 -8.19 1.29
N ARG A 109 -0.48 -8.22 0.29
CA ARG A 109 -0.20 -7.02 -0.50
C ARG A 109 -1.43 -6.69 -1.34
N VAL A 110 -1.93 -5.48 -1.18
CA VAL A 110 -3.12 -5.03 -1.89
C VAL A 110 -2.87 -3.76 -2.68
N ALA A 111 -3.62 -3.62 -3.77
CA ALA A 111 -3.73 -2.39 -4.54
C ALA A 111 -5.18 -1.91 -4.45
N TYR A 112 -5.39 -0.62 -4.19
CA TYR A 112 -6.66 0.01 -4.52
C TYR A 112 -6.50 0.76 -5.83
N ILE A 113 -7.49 0.64 -6.71
CA ILE A 113 -7.56 1.42 -7.94
C ILE A 113 -8.79 2.31 -7.81
N PHE A 114 -8.57 3.60 -7.57
CA PHE A 114 -9.61 4.59 -7.75
C PHE A 114 -9.68 4.92 -9.25
N ARG A 115 -10.30 4.04 -10.06
CA ARG A 115 -10.82 4.50 -11.36
C ARG A 115 -12.11 5.25 -11.05
N THR A 116 -12.01 6.51 -10.67
CA THR A 116 -13.10 7.44 -10.96
C THR A 116 -13.18 7.50 -12.48
N ILE A 117 -14.01 6.64 -13.06
CA ILE A 117 -14.59 6.95 -14.36
C ILE A 117 -15.56 8.08 -14.01
N TYR A 118 -15.13 9.32 -14.25
CA TYR A 118 -16.10 10.40 -14.40
C TYR A 118 -16.82 10.07 -15.71
N ASP A 119 -18.08 9.64 -15.61
CA ASP A 119 -19.02 9.71 -16.71
C ASP A 119 -19.27 11.19 -17.07
#